data_AF-W2XJX8-F1
#
_entry.id   AF-W2XJX8-F1
#
_cell.length_a   1.000
_cell.length_b   1.000
_cell.length_c   1.000
_cell.angle_alpha   90.00
_cell.angle_beta   90.00
_cell.angle_gamma   90.00
#
_symmetry.space_group_name_H-M   'P 1'
#
loop_
_entity.id
_entity.type
_entity.pdbx_description
1 polymer ?
#
loop_
_entity_poly.entity_id
_entity_poly.type
_entity_poly.pdbx_seq_one_letter_code
_entity_poly.pdbx_strand_id
1 'polypeptide(L)'
;MSTSCASFPLRNVLHELVEQQSHPCNLVELQTSGMDGVTFRAASFLDDYLFRPATLEEISIYEFVATHFRRKGTLKSPTTALFMSEHPLFNSHCIGLREDEVVPVLVGMRMPFIDADS
;
A
#
# COMPACT_ATOMS: atom_id res chain seq x y z
N MET A 1 -16.40 17.51 9.36
CA MET A 1 -16.52 16.69 8.14
C MET A 1 -16.09 15.28 8.50
N SER A 2 -16.87 14.25 8.15
CA SER A 2 -16.52 12.86 8.43
C SER A 2 -15.45 12.40 7.42
N THR A 3 -14.29 11.98 7.90
CA THR A 3 -13.27 11.34 7.07
C THR A 3 -13.85 10.08 6.41
N SER A 4 -13.54 9.86 5.13
CA SER A 4 -13.99 8.65 4.44
C SER A 4 -13.24 7.45 5.01
N CYS A 5 -13.96 6.52 5.64
CA CYS A 5 -13.38 5.25 6.04
C CYS A 5 -13.08 4.43 4.78
N ALA A 6 -11.81 4.30 4.40
CA ALA A 6 -11.40 3.30 3.42
C ALA A 6 -10.88 2.06 4.14
N SER A 7 -11.34 0.91 3.67
CA SER A 7 -10.77 -0.38 4.06
C SER A 7 -9.35 -0.46 3.50
N PHE A 8 -8.36 -0.17 4.33
CA PHE A 8 -6.99 -0.59 4.06
C PHE A 8 -6.69 -1.87 4.80
N PRO A 9 -6.06 -2.86 4.16
CA PRO A 9 -5.78 -4.14 4.77
C PRO A 9 -4.55 -4.05 5.68
N LEU A 10 -4.47 -3.05 6.57
CA LEU A 10 -3.36 -2.86 7.52
C LEU A 10 -3.08 -4.14 8.30
N ARG A 11 -4.13 -4.87 8.69
CA ARG A 11 -4.01 -6.20 9.29
C ARG A 11 -3.23 -7.18 8.41
N ASN A 12 -3.49 -7.21 7.11
CA ASN A 12 -2.81 -8.11 6.18
C ASN A 12 -1.36 -7.69 5.98
N VAL A 13 -1.09 -6.37 5.88
CA VAL A 13 0.28 -5.85 5.75
C VAL A 13 1.12 -6.18 7.00
N LEU A 14 0.54 -6.05 8.20
CA LEU A 14 1.21 -6.43 9.44
C LEU A 14 1.44 -7.93 9.52
N HIS A 15 0.47 -8.73 9.09
CA HIS A 15 0.60 -10.20 9.06
C HIS A 15 1.71 -10.64 8.11
N GLU A 16 1.77 -10.04 6.92
CA GLU A 16 2.83 -10.26 5.93
C GLU A 16 4.21 -9.91 6.50
N LEU A 17 4.32 -8.77 7.20
CA LEU A 17 5.56 -8.34 7.83
C LEU A 17 6.03 -9.28 8.95
N VAL A 18 5.10 -9.79 9.76
CA VAL A 18 5.41 -10.64 10.93
C VAL A 18 5.70 -12.09 10.51
N GLU A 19 4.90 -12.66 9.62
CA GLU A 19 5.00 -14.09 9.31
C GLU A 19 6.08 -14.42 8.29
N GLN A 20 6.55 -13.44 7.49
CA GLN A 20 7.59 -13.62 6.46
C GLN A 20 7.34 -14.81 5.50
N GLN A 21 6.08 -15.19 5.32
CA GLN A 21 5.64 -16.27 4.44
C GLN A 21 5.04 -15.75 3.13
N SER A 22 4.60 -16.68 2.28
CA SER A 22 3.82 -16.40 1.07
C SER A 22 2.58 -15.56 1.42
N HIS A 23 2.49 -14.37 0.83
CA HIS A 23 1.42 -13.42 1.08
C HIS A 23 0.65 -13.09 -0.20
N PRO A 24 -0.61 -12.62 -0.09
CA PRO A 24 -1.40 -12.25 -1.24
C PRO A 24 -0.86 -10.95 -1.87
N CYS A 25 -0.50 -11.01 -3.16
CA CYS A 25 -0.08 -9.86 -3.95
C CYS A 25 -1.16 -9.44 -4.95
N ASN A 26 -1.16 -8.16 -5.32
CA ASN A 26 -1.97 -7.68 -6.44
C ASN A 26 -1.20 -7.88 -7.74
N LEU A 27 -1.88 -8.39 -8.78
CA LEU A 27 -1.37 -8.35 -10.15
C LEU A 27 -1.58 -6.95 -10.70
N VAL A 28 -0.49 -6.23 -10.93
CA VAL A 28 -0.48 -4.87 -11.45
C VAL A 28 -0.12 -4.89 -12.92
N GLU A 29 -1.01 -4.34 -13.75
CA GLU A 29 -0.81 -4.19 -15.18
C GLU A 29 0.26 -3.13 -15.50
N LEU A 30 1.22 -3.50 -16.33
CA LEU A 30 2.20 -2.61 -16.91
C LEU A 30 1.80 -2.30 -18.35
N GLN A 31 1.48 -1.03 -18.61
CA GLN A 31 1.31 -0.55 -19.98
C GLN A 31 2.67 -0.22 -20.56
N THR A 32 3.22 -1.14 -21.34
CA THR A 32 4.43 -0.91 -22.14
C THR A 32 4.00 -0.30 -23.47
N SER A 33 4.27 0.99 -23.66
CA SER A 33 4.05 1.63 -24.96
C SER A 33 4.91 0.95 -26.03
N GLY A 34 4.29 0.18 -26.93
CA GLY A 34 4.93 -0.29 -28.17
C GLY A 34 5.07 -1.80 -28.37
N MET A 35 4.59 -2.65 -27.47
CA MET A 35 4.51 -4.10 -27.71
C MET A 35 3.07 -4.58 -27.50
N ASP A 36 2.55 -5.42 -28.41
CA ASP A 36 1.18 -6.01 -28.42
C ASP A 36 0.87 -6.94 -27.22
N GLY A 37 1.59 -6.80 -26.10
CA GLY A 37 1.47 -7.65 -24.91
C GLY A 37 1.25 -6.84 -23.64
N VAL A 38 0.19 -7.20 -22.91
CA VAL A 38 -0.01 -6.77 -21.53
C VAL A 38 0.94 -7.56 -20.64
N THR A 39 1.78 -6.87 -19.85
CA THR A 39 2.63 -7.52 -18.84
C THR A 39 2.10 -7.22 -17.45
N PHE A 40 2.19 -8.19 -16.55
CA PHE A 40 1.76 -8.03 -15.16
C PHE A 40 2.95 -8.22 -14.23
N ARG A 41 2.95 -7.48 -13.12
CA ARG A 41 3.87 -7.72 -12.00
C ARG A 41 3.07 -7.91 -10.73
N ALA A 42 3.44 -8.91 -9.94
CA ALA A 42 2.93 -9.08 -8.60
C ALA A 42 3.61 -8.08 -7.67
N ALA A 43 2.83 -7.32 -6.92
CA ALA A 43 3.34 -6.43 -5.89
C ALA A 43 2.31 -6.28 -4.77
N SER A 44 2.72 -6.55 -3.54
CA SER A 44 1.92 -6.36 -2.33
C SER A 44 1.96 -4.89 -1.90
N PHE A 45 1.15 -4.51 -0.91
CA PHE A 45 1.26 -3.18 -0.32
C PHE A 45 2.49 -3.08 0.60
N LEU A 46 2.94 -4.19 1.18
CA LEU A 46 4.16 -4.19 1.98
C LEU A 46 5.38 -3.86 1.13
N ASP A 47 5.43 -4.33 -0.13
CA ASP A 47 6.47 -3.94 -1.08
C ASP A 47 6.58 -2.41 -1.20
N ASP A 48 5.44 -1.70 -1.30
CA ASP A 48 5.42 -0.23 -1.39
C ASP A 48 6.06 0.41 -0.15
N TYR A 49 5.82 -0.17 1.02
CA TYR A 49 6.38 0.31 2.29
C TYR A 49 7.87 -0.05 2.42
N LEU A 50 8.26 -1.29 2.16
CA LEU A 50 9.65 -1.76 2.31
C LEU A 50 10.60 -1.03 1.37
N PHE A 51 10.16 -0.79 0.13
CA PHE A 51 10.95 -0.14 -0.91
C PHE A 51 10.55 1.33 -1.14
N ARG A 52 9.99 1.97 -0.09
CA ARG A 52 9.69 3.39 -0.10
C ARG A 52 10.98 4.22 -0.27
N PRO A 53 10.90 5.42 -0.87
CA PRO A 53 12.04 6.33 -0.96
C PRO A 53 12.56 6.68 0.43
N ALA A 54 13.87 6.92 0.53
CA ALA A 54 14.59 7.21 1.78
C ALA A 54 13.99 8.39 2.56
N THR A 55 13.35 9.34 1.88
CA THR A 55 12.64 10.46 2.52
C THR A 55 11.47 10.03 3.41
N LEU A 56 11.00 8.80 3.29
CA LEU A 56 9.90 8.23 4.07
C LEU A 56 10.38 7.14 5.05
N GLU A 57 11.70 6.97 5.24
CA GLU A 57 12.26 5.89 6.08
C GLU A 57 11.75 5.93 7.52
N GLU A 58 11.56 7.11 8.10
CA GLU A 58 11.11 7.27 9.48
C GLU A 58 9.58 7.12 9.66
N ILE A 59 8.82 7.02 8.58
CA ILE A 59 7.36 6.93 8.63
C ILE A 59 6.95 5.51 9.03
N SER A 60 6.05 5.43 10.02
CA SER A 60 5.49 4.14 10.45
C SER A 60 4.55 3.54 9.39
N ILE A 61 4.40 2.22 9.40
CA ILE A 61 3.49 1.53 8.46
C ILE A 61 2.04 1.99 8.55
N TYR A 62 1.58 2.38 9.75
CA TYR A 62 0.24 2.91 9.96
C TYR A 62 0.07 4.25 9.23
N GLU A 63 1.01 5.17 9.46
CA GLU A 63 0.99 6.49 8.84
C GLU A 63 1.14 6.37 7.31
N PHE A 64 2.02 5.49 6.85
CA PHE A 64 2.19 5.20 5.43
C PHE A 64 0.88 4.74 4.79
N VAL A 65 0.17 3.78 5.38
CA VAL A 65 -1.14 3.31 4.88
C VAL A 65 -2.18 4.44 4.87
N ALA A 66 -2.20 5.27 5.91
CA ALA A 66 -3.18 6.34 6.07
C ALA A 66 -3.00 7.50 5.08
N THR A 67 -1.76 7.79 4.69
CA THR A 67 -1.40 9.02 3.96
C THR A 67 -0.87 8.78 2.55
N HIS A 68 -0.35 7.58 2.26
CA HIS A 68 0.29 7.27 0.99
C HIS A 68 -0.48 6.22 0.18
N PHE A 69 -0.24 6.21 -1.13
CA PHE A 69 -0.77 5.19 -2.04
C PHE A 69 0.11 5.00 -3.27
N ARG A 70 0.03 3.81 -3.87
CA ARG A 70 0.68 3.52 -5.16
C ARG A 70 -0.06 4.21 -6.29
N ARG A 71 0.68 4.92 -7.16
CA ARG A 71 0.15 5.50 -8.41
C ARG A 71 1.10 5.26 -9.57
N LYS A 72 0.59 5.31 -10.80
CA LYS A 72 1.43 5.25 -12.01
C LYS A 72 2.43 6.41 -12.03
N GLY A 73 3.68 6.09 -12.34
CA GLY A 73 4.74 7.07 -12.53
C GLY A 73 4.50 7.87 -13.81
N THR A 74 4.92 9.13 -13.80
CA THR A 74 4.94 9.98 -15.00
C THR A 74 6.33 10.58 -15.15
N LEU A 75 6.65 11.13 -16.32
CA LEU A 75 7.90 11.87 -16.53
C LEU A 75 8.08 13.06 -15.58
N LYS A 76 7.01 13.51 -14.92
CA LYS A 76 7.01 14.61 -13.95
C LYS A 76 7.01 14.13 -12.50
N SER A 77 7.01 12.82 -12.25
CA SER A 77 7.03 12.29 -10.89
C SER A 77 8.36 12.68 -10.21
N PRO A 78 8.31 13.27 -9.00
CA PRO A 78 9.53 13.67 -8.32
C PRO A 78 10.32 12.44 -7.87
N THR A 79 11.66 12.56 -7.88
CA THR A 79 12.56 11.46 -7.46
C THR A 79 12.28 11.02 -6.02
N THR A 80 11.85 11.95 -5.16
CA THR A 80 11.47 11.67 -3.76
C THR A 80 10.21 10.83 -3.60
N ALA A 81 9.47 10.57 -4.68
CA ALA A 81 8.30 9.70 -4.68
C ALA A 81 8.59 8.34 -5.35
N LEU A 82 9.76 8.15 -5.96
CA LEU A 82 10.08 6.90 -6.66
C LEU A 82 10.40 5.79 -5.67
N PHE A 83 9.96 4.58 -5.98
CA PHE A 83 10.37 3.41 -5.22
C PHE A 83 11.87 3.12 -5.42
N MET A 84 12.46 2.42 -4.45
CA MET A 84 13.81 1.88 -4.58
C MET A 84 13.87 0.83 -5.71
N SER A 85 15.07 0.59 -6.25
CA SER A 85 15.32 -0.27 -7.41
C SER A 85 14.82 -1.71 -7.28
N GLU A 86 14.75 -2.19 -6.05
CA GLU A 86 14.35 -3.54 -5.66
C GLU A 86 12.83 -3.74 -5.70
N HIS A 87 12.06 -2.65 -5.72
CA HIS A 87 10.61 -2.72 -5.81
C HIS A 87 10.17 -3.30 -7.15
N PRO A 88 9.20 -4.24 -7.17
CA PRO A 88 8.70 -4.82 -8.42
C PRO A 88 8.19 -3.78 -9.43
N LEU A 89 7.81 -2.58 -8.99
CA LEU A 89 7.28 -1.52 -9.86
C LEU A 89 8.18 -0.28 -9.97
N PHE A 90 9.46 -0.36 -9.60
CA PHE A 90 10.36 0.81 -9.48
C PHE A 90 10.39 1.76 -10.70
N ASN A 91 10.22 1.22 -11.90
CA ASN A 91 10.28 1.97 -13.17
C ASN A 91 8.91 2.35 -13.75
N SER A 92 7.81 1.98 -13.10
CA SER A 92 6.45 2.14 -13.64
C SER A 92 5.50 2.87 -12.68
N HIS A 93 5.75 2.77 -11.38
CA HIS A 93 4.91 3.34 -10.34
C HIS A 93 5.74 4.14 -9.34
N CYS A 94 5.07 4.98 -8.59
CA CYS A 94 5.65 5.81 -7.54
C CYS A 94 4.61 6.00 -6.43
N ILE A 95 5.04 6.66 -5.37
CA ILE A 95 4.20 7.00 -4.23
C ILE A 95 3.43 8.29 -4.53
N GLY A 96 2.14 8.27 -4.21
CA GLY A 96 1.26 9.42 -4.14
C GLY A 96 0.92 9.76 -2.69
N LEU A 97 0.62 11.03 -2.45
CA LEU A 97 0.09 11.52 -1.18
C LEU A 97 -1.42 11.70 -1.33
N ARG A 98 -2.17 11.25 -0.33
CA ARG A 98 -3.63 11.45 -0.28
C ARG A 98 -3.94 12.88 0.10
N GLU A 99 -4.96 13.45 -0.53
CA GLU A 99 -5.47 14.79 -0.15
C GLU A 99 -6.32 14.71 1.11
N ASP A 100 -7.05 13.62 1.30
CA ASP A 100 -7.88 13.36 2.47
C ASP A 100 -7.20 12.39 3.43
N GLU A 101 -7.24 12.71 4.73
CA GLU A 101 -6.86 11.76 5.78
C GLU A 101 -7.81 10.56 5.74
N VAL A 102 -7.24 9.37 5.63
CA VAL A 102 -8.01 8.13 5.70
C VAL A 102 -7.66 7.38 6.96
N VAL A 103 -8.69 6.94 7.69
CA VAL A 103 -8.53 6.08 8.86
C VAL A 103 -8.49 4.62 8.39
N PRO A 104 -7.36 3.91 8.51
CA PRO A 104 -7.30 2.49 8.18
C PRO A 104 -8.19 1.70 9.14
N VAL A 105 -9.14 0.95 8.59
CA VAL A 105 -10.05 0.14 9.39
C VAL A 105 -9.30 -1.07 9.96
N LEU A 106 -9.03 -1.04 11.27
CA LEU A 106 -8.57 -2.20 12.04
C LEU A 106 -9.76 -3.12 12.33
N VAL A 107 -10.06 -4.04 11.41
CA VAL A 107 -11.04 -5.11 11.69
C VAL A 107 -10.37 -6.14 12.60
N GLY A 108 -10.44 -5.91 13.91
CA GLY A 108 -10.12 -6.91 14.94
C GLY A 108 -11.26 -7.92 15.11
N MET A 109 -11.03 -8.94 15.95
CA MET A 109 -12.14 -9.78 16.42
C MET A 109 -13.13 -8.87 17.15
N ARG A 110 -14.40 -8.85 16.70
CA ARG A 110 -15.46 -8.20 17.47
C ARG A 110 -15.61 -8.98 18.77
N MET A 111 -15.43 -8.32 19.91
CA MET A 111 -15.88 -8.87 21.18
C MET A 111 -17.39 -9.14 21.05
N PRO A 112 -17.86 -10.37 21.30
CA PRO A 112 -19.29 -10.62 21.34
C PRO A 112 -19.90 -9.69 22.38
N PHE A 113 -21.01 -9.05 22.02
CA PHE A 113 -21.82 -8.33 23.00
C PHE A 113 -22.25 -9.34 24.05
N ILE A 114 -21.69 -9.23 25.26
CA ILE A 114 -22.25 -9.91 26.42
C ILE A 114 -23.48 -9.10 26.76
N ASP A 115 -24.67 -9.60 26.44
CA ASP A 115 -25.89 -9.11 27.07
C ASP A 115 -25.74 -9.39 28.56
N ALA A 116 -25.42 -8.35 29.32
CA ALA A 116 -25.53 -8.37 30.77
C ALA A 116 -27.02 -8.31 31.08
N ASP A 117 -27.68 -9.47 31.01
CA ASP A 117 -28.86 -9.87 31.79
C ASP A 117 -29.44 -11.17 31.21
N SER A 118 -29.13 -12.30 31.87
CA SER A 118 -29.89 -13.55 31.77
C SER A 118 -29.93 -14.27 33.10
#